data_AF-A0A1W4WMA6-F1
#
_entry.id   AF-A0A1W4WMA6-F1
#
_cell.length_a   1.000
_cell.length_b   1.000
_cell.length_c   1.000
_cell.angle_alpha   90.00
_cell.angle_beta   90.00
_cell.angle_gamma   90.00
#
_symmetry.space_group_name_H-M   'P 1'
#
loop_
_entity.id
_entity.type
_entity.pdbx_description
1 polymer ?
#
loop_
_entity_poly.entity_id
_entity_poly.type
_entity_poly.pdbx_seq_one_letter_code
_entity_poly.pdbx_strand_id
1 'polypeptide(L)'
;MNLLTHSKITEEIKEELFAFNYDDTSLESVLKAEKKHVKVFKNLDSLSEIEKNLNVTSGIDFYVTNNRIMFLDCQPFGSSVVLEDLIQNENKRLNVIGDFLLLENSEEIQGLQLLAFLLSVCHVVILVQDYFFDSNVVRFFLSAEMLKPTISNPEDEYMEHFPHLILLHNRAQTSDFSPANFKKMQHMYNLMFSKSKCHINSKLGLGSCHLINCLFPEDCSELINLILIPEYSEETEVMYNGHSSLENLIKKLRSNILGCTKYPLTHVQLTEKNWLIYCTKVWDHIKKSNFFVEYDKLLP
;
A
#
# COMPACT_ATOMS: atom_id res chain seq x y z
N MET A 1 11.84 15.25 1.42
CA MET A 1 12.57 15.12 2.70
C MET A 1 12.13 13.83 3.39
N ASN A 2 12.88 12.76 3.15
CA ASN A 2 12.71 11.46 3.79
C ASN A 2 13.72 11.36 4.94
N LEU A 3 13.31 11.68 6.17
CA LEU A 3 14.15 11.54 7.36
C LEU A 3 13.87 10.25 8.14
N LEU A 4 13.12 9.29 7.57
CA LEU A 4 12.96 7.94 8.11
C LEU A 4 14.17 7.00 7.85
N THR A 5 15.32 7.57 7.55
CA THR A 5 16.55 6.82 7.34
C THR A 5 17.65 7.49 8.14
N HIS A 6 18.37 6.68 8.89
CA HIS A 6 19.52 7.01 9.73
C HIS A 6 19.21 7.31 11.18
N SER A 7 18.82 6.24 11.86
CA SER A 7 19.23 6.03 13.24
C SER A 7 19.86 4.64 13.31
N LYS A 8 20.97 4.49 14.04
CA LYS A 8 21.66 3.20 14.20
C LYS A 8 20.71 2.16 14.83
N ILE A 9 19.81 2.65 15.67
CA ILE A 9 18.77 1.88 16.35
C ILE A 9 17.63 1.46 15.39
N THR A 10 17.33 2.23 14.33
CA THR A 10 16.37 1.80 13.29
C THR A 10 16.85 0.53 12.59
N GLU A 11 18.17 0.34 12.50
CA GLU A 11 18.76 -0.89 11.98
C GLU A 11 18.75 -2.01 13.04
N GLU A 12 19.08 -1.72 14.31
CA GLU A 12 19.01 -2.70 15.41
C GLU A 12 17.57 -3.24 15.64
N ILE A 13 16.54 -2.39 15.53
CA ILE A 13 15.13 -2.81 15.60
C ILE A 13 14.73 -3.66 14.39
N LYS A 14 15.26 -3.37 13.20
CA LYS A 14 15.08 -4.25 12.03
C LYS A 14 15.77 -5.60 12.24
N GLU A 15 16.93 -5.62 12.91
CA GLU A 15 17.65 -6.85 13.25
C GLU A 15 16.85 -7.72 14.23
N GLU A 16 16.26 -7.13 15.29
CA GLU A 16 15.43 -7.86 16.26
C GLU A 16 14.08 -8.33 15.67
N LEU A 17 13.39 -7.48 14.89
CA LEU A 17 12.04 -7.79 14.37
C LEU A 17 12.02 -8.83 13.24
N PHE A 18 13.13 -9.00 12.53
CA PHE A 18 13.26 -9.90 11.38
C PHE A 18 14.23 -11.08 11.60
N ALA A 19 14.69 -11.30 12.83
CA ALA A 19 15.44 -12.50 13.18
C ALA A 19 14.54 -13.75 13.04
N PHE A 20 14.74 -14.55 11.99
CA PHE A 20 14.18 -15.89 11.89
C PHE A 20 15.06 -16.87 12.66
N ASN A 21 14.46 -17.58 13.63
CA ASN A 21 15.07 -18.74 14.27
C ASN A 21 15.16 -19.89 13.26
N TYR A 22 16.38 -20.16 12.80
CA TYR A 22 16.74 -21.47 12.26
C TYR A 22 17.38 -22.27 13.41
N ASP A 23 16.60 -23.14 14.03
CA ASP A 23 17.17 -24.34 14.65
C ASP A 23 17.31 -25.37 13.53
N ASP A 24 18.54 -25.63 13.08
CA ASP A 24 19.19 -26.91 13.38
C ASP A 24 20.63 -26.97 12.86
N THR A 25 21.53 -27.25 13.81
CA THR A 25 22.74 -28.06 13.70
C THR A 25 23.58 -28.03 12.41
N SER A 26 24.70 -27.30 12.42
CA SER A 26 26.06 -27.88 12.37
C SER A 26 27.18 -26.86 12.06
N LEU A 27 28.16 -26.81 12.98
CA LEU A 27 29.59 -26.59 12.76
C LEU A 27 30.09 -25.22 12.23
N GLU A 28 30.25 -24.28 13.18
CA GLU A 28 31.48 -23.56 13.55
C GLU A 28 32.45 -22.94 12.51
N SER A 29 32.14 -22.84 11.22
CA SER A 29 33.03 -22.16 10.25
C SER A 29 32.40 -21.01 9.44
N VAL A 30 31.23 -20.50 9.84
CA VAL A 30 30.55 -19.37 9.15
C VAL A 30 30.64 -18.04 9.93
N LEU A 31 31.45 -17.97 11.00
CA LEU A 31 31.57 -16.81 11.90
C LEU A 31 32.20 -15.52 11.31
N LYS A 32 32.22 -15.35 9.98
CA LYS A 32 32.61 -14.09 9.30
C LYS A 32 31.75 -13.72 8.09
N ALA A 33 30.52 -14.21 8.00
CA ALA A 33 29.52 -13.64 7.10
C ALA A 33 28.62 -12.71 7.91
N GLU A 34 28.88 -11.40 7.82
CA GLU A 34 27.95 -10.36 8.25
C GLU A 34 26.55 -10.71 7.73
N LYS A 35 25.61 -10.96 8.66
CA LYS A 35 24.21 -11.26 8.35
C LYS A 35 23.55 -10.00 7.80
N LYS A 36 23.78 -9.69 6.51
CA LYS A 36 23.02 -8.65 5.80
C LYS A 36 21.56 -9.07 5.73
N HIS A 37 20.72 -8.42 6.54
CA HIS A 37 19.27 -8.43 6.35
C HIS A 37 18.96 -7.90 4.95
N VAL A 38 18.52 -8.77 4.06
CA VAL A 38 18.16 -8.39 2.70
C VAL A 38 16.83 -7.66 2.77
N LYS A 39 16.86 -6.32 2.66
CA LYS A 39 15.65 -5.53 2.37
C LYS A 39 15.06 -6.07 1.07
N VAL A 40 13.86 -6.63 1.16
CA VAL A 40 13.20 -7.32 0.05
C VAL A 40 12.76 -6.32 -1.01
N PHE A 41 12.12 -5.25 -0.58
CA PHE A 41 11.80 -4.10 -1.42
C PHE A 41 12.89 -3.05 -1.24
N LYS A 42 13.24 -2.40 -2.35
CA LYS A 42 14.29 -1.38 -2.35
C LYS A 42 13.75 -0.13 -1.65
N ASN A 43 14.53 0.39 -0.70
CA ASN A 43 14.22 1.65 -0.04
C ASN A 43 15.15 2.74 -0.57
N LEU A 44 14.70 4.01 -0.54
CA LEU A 44 15.64 5.14 -0.61
C LEU A 44 16.54 5.05 0.62
N ASP A 45 17.75 4.56 0.43
CA ASP A 45 18.70 4.31 1.52
C ASP A 45 19.86 5.31 1.51
N SER A 46 20.05 6.09 0.44
CA SER A 46 21.13 7.08 0.37
C SER A 46 20.62 8.53 0.43
N LEU A 47 21.24 9.35 1.29
CA LEU A 47 21.00 10.79 1.35
C LEU A 47 21.15 11.46 -0.04
N SER A 48 22.07 10.95 -0.86
CA SER A 48 22.27 11.42 -2.23
C SER A 48 21.09 11.17 -3.18
N GLU A 49 20.32 10.09 -2.99
CA GLU A 49 19.11 9.83 -3.79
C GLU A 49 17.95 10.74 -3.36
N ILE A 50 17.88 11.06 -2.06
CA ILE A 50 16.89 11.99 -1.51
C ILE A 50 17.15 13.41 -2.03
N GLU A 51 18.41 13.86 -2.01
CA GLU A 51 18.79 15.18 -2.53
C GLU A 51 18.52 15.33 -4.03
N LYS A 52 18.67 14.23 -4.78
CA LYS A 52 18.39 14.19 -6.21
C LYS A 52 16.92 13.98 -6.55
N ASN A 53 16.04 13.83 -5.54
CA ASN A 53 14.64 13.46 -5.71
C ASN A 53 14.48 12.28 -6.67
N LEU A 54 15.18 11.17 -6.45
CA LEU A 54 15.04 9.97 -7.30
C LEU A 54 13.94 9.05 -6.76
N ASN A 55 13.24 8.36 -7.66
CA ASN A 55 12.39 7.23 -7.32
C ASN A 55 13.21 5.94 -7.37
N VAL A 56 12.93 5.03 -6.45
CA VAL A 56 13.62 3.74 -6.36
C VAL A 56 12.77 2.60 -6.92
N THR A 57 11.45 2.70 -6.76
CA THR A 57 10.48 1.73 -7.28
C THR A 57 9.99 2.16 -8.67
N SER A 58 9.98 1.22 -9.61
CA SER A 58 9.50 1.41 -10.98
C SER A 58 8.64 0.21 -11.37
N GLY A 59 7.39 0.45 -11.77
CA GLY A 59 6.41 -0.61 -12.02
C GLY A 59 5.86 -1.24 -10.73
N ILE A 60 5.79 -2.58 -10.72
CA ILE A 60 5.33 -3.36 -9.56
C ILE A 60 6.37 -4.44 -9.24
N ASP A 61 6.96 -4.37 -8.05
CA ASP A 61 7.84 -5.40 -7.52
C ASP A 61 7.01 -6.51 -6.85
N PHE A 62 7.46 -7.76 -6.99
CA PHE A 62 6.75 -8.94 -6.48
C PHE A 62 7.63 -9.75 -5.54
N TYR A 63 7.07 -10.14 -4.39
CA TYR A 63 7.74 -10.99 -3.42
C TYR A 63 6.80 -12.03 -2.81
N VAL A 64 7.32 -13.23 -2.56
CA VAL A 64 6.59 -14.32 -1.91
C VAL A 64 7.31 -14.76 -0.64
N THR A 65 6.58 -14.79 0.47
CA THR A 65 7.10 -15.28 1.75
C THR A 65 7.02 -16.80 1.87
N ASN A 66 7.76 -17.37 2.83
CA ASN A 66 7.69 -18.79 3.20
C ASN A 66 6.28 -19.24 3.59
N ASN A 67 5.47 -18.32 4.14
CA ASN A 67 4.08 -18.56 4.51
C ASN A 67 3.10 -18.41 3.33
N ARG A 68 3.60 -18.41 2.09
CA ARG A 68 2.82 -18.28 0.85
C ARG A 68 1.93 -17.04 0.79
N ILE A 69 2.44 -15.93 1.33
CA ILE A 69 1.84 -14.60 1.16
C ILE A 69 2.62 -13.87 0.10
N MET A 70 1.88 -13.35 -0.88
CA MET A 70 2.38 -12.52 -1.98
C MET A 70 2.28 -11.05 -1.60
N PHE A 71 3.36 -10.31 -1.81
CA PHE A 71 3.43 -8.87 -1.67
C PHE A 71 3.70 -8.25 -3.04
N LEU A 72 2.96 -7.18 -3.32
CA LEU A 72 3.10 -6.36 -4.52
C LEU A 72 3.42 -4.94 -4.04
N ASP A 73 4.59 -4.44 -4.42
CA ASP A 73 5.00 -3.06 -4.13
C ASP A 73 4.90 -2.24 -5.41
N CYS A 74 4.13 -1.17 -5.39
CA CYS A 74 3.82 -0.37 -6.57
C CYS A 74 4.64 0.91 -6.56
N GLN A 75 5.06 1.36 -7.74
CA GLN A 75 5.64 2.69 -7.91
C GLN A 75 4.70 3.78 -7.36
N PRO A 76 5.26 4.89 -6.84
CA PRO A 76 4.46 6.01 -6.35
C PRO A 76 3.62 6.63 -7.46
N PHE A 77 2.44 7.17 -7.08
CA PHE A 77 1.58 7.95 -7.94
C PHE A 77 1.78 9.45 -7.69
N GLY A 78 1.67 10.29 -8.72
CA GLY A 78 1.91 11.73 -8.63
C GLY A 78 3.39 12.09 -8.42
N SER A 79 4.31 11.25 -8.90
CA SER A 79 5.74 11.43 -8.81
C SER A 79 6.30 12.11 -10.06
N SER A 80 6.83 13.31 -9.89
CA SER A 80 7.51 14.05 -10.96
C SER A 80 8.67 13.29 -11.61
N VAL A 81 9.29 12.36 -10.88
CA VAL A 81 10.39 11.52 -11.39
C VAL A 81 9.89 10.47 -12.37
N VAL A 82 8.72 9.88 -12.08
CA VAL A 82 8.06 8.94 -12.98
C VAL A 82 7.64 9.68 -14.25
N LEU A 83 7.08 10.88 -14.11
CA LEU A 83 6.75 11.73 -15.25
C LEU A 83 7.99 12.06 -16.09
N GLU A 84 9.10 12.45 -15.46
CA GLU A 84 10.35 12.73 -16.18
C GLU A 84 10.87 11.50 -16.95
N ASP A 85 10.84 10.30 -16.35
CA ASP A 85 11.21 9.05 -17.02
C ASP A 85 10.29 8.76 -18.22
N LEU A 86 8.99 9.05 -18.12
CA LEU A 86 8.03 8.91 -19.23
C LEU A 86 8.29 9.92 -20.36
N ILE A 87 8.68 11.15 -20.03
CA ILE A 87 9.05 12.18 -21.02
C ILE A 87 10.30 11.77 -21.78
N GLN A 88 11.31 11.23 -21.08
CA GLN A 88 12.57 10.82 -21.69
C GLN A 88 12.43 9.53 -22.51
N ASN A 89 11.55 8.60 -22.10
CA ASN A 89 11.40 7.28 -22.72
C ASN A 89 10.07 7.13 -23.47
N GLU A 90 10.02 7.61 -24.72
CA GLU A 90 8.83 7.52 -25.57
C GLU A 90 8.32 6.07 -25.77
N ASN A 91 9.22 5.09 -25.81
CA ASN A 91 8.84 3.67 -25.96
C ASN A 91 8.09 3.11 -24.74
N LYS A 92 8.37 3.61 -23.53
CA LYS A 92 7.61 3.23 -22.32
C LYS A 92 6.22 3.85 -22.36
N ARG A 93 6.11 5.11 -22.83
CA ARG A 93 4.84 5.83 -23.02
C ARG A 93 3.91 5.09 -23.99
N LEU A 94 4.41 4.69 -25.15
CA LEU A 94 3.63 4.03 -26.20
C LEU A 94 3.07 2.66 -25.76
N ASN A 95 3.83 1.91 -24.95
CA ASN A 95 3.45 0.57 -24.47
C ASN A 95 2.35 0.55 -23.39
N VAL A 96 2.06 1.70 -22.77
CA VAL A 96 1.14 1.82 -21.64
C VAL A 96 -0.19 2.44 -22.08
N ILE A 97 -0.18 3.36 -23.06
CA ILE A 97 -1.34 4.25 -23.25
C ILE A 97 -1.79 4.49 -24.72
N GLY A 98 -1.05 4.01 -25.72
CA GLY A 98 -1.41 4.22 -27.13
C GLY A 98 -1.21 5.65 -27.61
N ASP A 99 -1.19 5.84 -28.93
CA ASP A 99 -0.59 7.01 -29.61
C ASP A 99 -1.29 8.38 -29.38
N PHE A 100 -2.38 8.45 -28.61
CA PHE A 100 -3.29 9.61 -28.59
C PHE A 100 -3.34 10.41 -27.28
N LEU A 101 -2.50 10.10 -26.28
CA LEU A 101 -2.56 10.74 -24.96
C LEU A 101 -1.68 11.99 -24.83
N LEU A 102 -2.13 12.98 -24.04
CA LEU A 102 -1.25 14.10 -23.64
C LEU A 102 -0.15 13.63 -22.67
N LEU A 103 1.06 14.16 -22.88
CA LEU A 103 2.25 13.81 -22.09
C LEU A 103 2.08 14.15 -20.61
N GLU A 104 1.38 15.25 -20.31
CA GLU A 104 1.17 15.77 -18.95
C GLU A 104 0.29 14.83 -18.11
N ASN A 105 -0.68 14.16 -18.73
CA ASN A 105 -1.61 13.26 -18.06
C ASN A 105 -1.13 11.79 -18.05
N SER A 106 -0.02 11.50 -18.73
CA SER A 106 0.48 10.13 -18.92
C SER A 106 0.80 9.44 -17.59
N GLU A 107 1.32 10.19 -16.62
CA GLU A 107 1.64 9.64 -15.30
C GLU A 107 0.36 9.33 -14.48
N GLU A 108 -0.64 10.21 -14.53
CA GLU A 108 -1.91 10.01 -13.84
C GLU A 108 -2.66 8.79 -14.39
N ILE A 109 -2.74 8.66 -15.72
CA ILE A 109 -3.36 7.50 -16.37
C ILE A 109 -2.60 6.21 -16.05
N GLN A 110 -1.26 6.21 -16.09
CA GLN A 110 -0.47 5.04 -15.70
C GLN A 110 -0.75 4.66 -14.24
N GLY A 111 -0.80 5.64 -13.33
CA GLY A 111 -1.12 5.41 -11.94
C GLY A 111 -2.52 4.80 -11.75
N LEU A 112 -3.53 5.32 -12.45
CA LEU A 112 -4.90 4.79 -12.41
C LEU A 112 -4.98 3.35 -12.91
N GLN A 113 -4.26 3.03 -13.99
CA GLN A 113 -4.17 1.66 -14.52
C GLN A 113 -3.55 0.70 -13.51
N LEU A 114 -2.44 1.09 -12.86
CA LEU A 114 -1.77 0.28 -11.84
C LEU A 114 -2.67 0.09 -10.61
N LEU A 115 -3.34 1.14 -10.15
CA LEU A 115 -4.25 1.04 -9.00
C LEU A 115 -5.48 0.16 -9.33
N ALA A 116 -6.08 0.34 -10.51
CA ALA A 116 -7.17 -0.52 -10.99
C ALA A 116 -6.76 -2.00 -11.07
N PHE A 117 -5.52 -2.26 -11.50
CA PHE A 117 -4.93 -3.60 -11.51
C PHE A 117 -4.83 -4.17 -10.09
N LEU A 118 -4.24 -3.43 -9.14
CA LEU A 118 -4.12 -3.89 -7.75
C LEU A 118 -5.48 -4.14 -7.09
N LEU A 119 -6.46 -3.26 -7.32
CA LEU A 119 -7.84 -3.43 -6.84
C LEU A 119 -8.54 -4.67 -7.42
N SER A 120 -8.05 -5.20 -8.53
CA SER A 120 -8.60 -6.40 -9.18
C SER A 120 -7.95 -7.69 -8.71
N VAL A 121 -6.65 -7.68 -8.40
CA VAL A 121 -5.86 -8.90 -8.14
C VAL A 121 -5.51 -9.12 -6.67
N CYS A 122 -5.62 -8.08 -5.82
CA CYS A 122 -5.24 -8.13 -4.41
C CYS A 122 -6.45 -8.40 -3.50
N HIS A 123 -6.23 -9.05 -2.36
CA HIS A 123 -7.24 -9.21 -1.32
C HIS A 123 -7.28 -8.03 -0.34
N VAL A 124 -6.11 -7.42 -0.11
CA VAL A 124 -5.91 -6.29 0.80
C VAL A 124 -5.07 -5.27 0.04
N VAL A 125 -5.50 -4.01 0.03
CA VAL A 125 -4.78 -2.88 -0.53
C VAL A 125 -4.51 -1.89 0.59
N ILE A 126 -3.24 -1.52 0.76
CA ILE A 126 -2.80 -0.56 1.77
C ILE A 126 -2.56 0.77 1.06
N LEU A 127 -3.37 1.78 1.38
CA LEU A 127 -3.19 3.13 0.89
C LEU A 127 -2.36 3.91 1.90
N VAL A 128 -1.12 4.19 1.55
CA VAL A 128 -0.17 4.92 2.40
C VAL A 128 -0.24 6.41 2.11
N GLN A 129 -0.37 7.23 3.16
CA GLN A 129 -0.38 8.69 3.09
C GLN A 129 0.51 9.24 4.21
N ASP A 130 1.31 10.27 3.93
CA ASP A 130 2.16 10.92 4.95
C ASP A 130 1.43 12.06 5.71
N TYR A 131 0.33 12.59 5.16
CA TYR A 131 -0.37 13.74 5.73
C TYR A 131 -1.90 13.57 5.67
N PHE A 132 -2.60 14.01 6.72
CA PHE A 132 -4.06 14.16 6.76
C PHE A 132 -4.42 15.64 6.56
N PHE A 133 -5.31 16.07 5.66
CA PHE A 133 -6.16 15.33 4.71
C PHE A 133 -5.79 15.68 3.26
N ASP A 134 -5.56 14.66 2.43
CA ASP A 134 -5.32 14.84 0.99
C ASP A 134 -6.52 14.37 0.16
N SER A 135 -7.27 15.33 -0.40
CA SER A 135 -8.41 15.07 -1.27
C SER A 135 -8.02 14.47 -2.62
N ASN A 136 -6.82 14.77 -3.12
CA ASN A 136 -6.36 14.31 -4.42
C ASN A 136 -6.14 12.81 -4.40
N VAL A 137 -5.53 12.29 -3.34
CA VAL A 137 -5.32 10.84 -3.14
C VAL A 137 -6.66 10.10 -3.07
N VAL A 138 -7.63 10.64 -2.32
CA VAL A 138 -8.96 10.03 -2.21
C VAL A 138 -9.68 10.05 -3.56
N ARG A 139 -9.66 11.19 -4.27
CA ARG A 139 -10.25 11.32 -5.60
C ARG A 139 -9.61 10.35 -6.58
N PHE A 140 -8.28 10.27 -6.59
CA PHE A 140 -7.52 9.35 -7.42
C PHE A 140 -7.89 7.89 -7.17
N PHE A 141 -8.01 7.49 -5.89
CA PHE A 141 -8.44 6.14 -5.53
C PHE A 141 -9.85 5.83 -6.03
N LEU A 142 -10.81 6.72 -5.77
CA LEU A 142 -12.19 6.54 -6.20
C LEU A 142 -12.31 6.53 -7.74
N SER A 143 -11.50 7.32 -8.44
CA SER A 143 -11.40 7.27 -9.90
C SER A 143 -10.89 5.92 -10.39
N ALA A 144 -9.84 5.35 -9.79
CA ALA A 144 -9.35 4.03 -10.14
C ALA A 144 -10.37 2.91 -9.86
N GLU A 145 -11.14 3.03 -8.78
CA GLU A 145 -12.24 2.10 -8.47
C GLU A 145 -13.31 2.10 -9.58
N MET A 146 -13.67 3.26 -10.11
CA MET A 146 -14.65 3.37 -11.20
C MET A 146 -14.12 2.89 -12.55
N LEU A 147 -12.81 3.06 -12.80
CA LEU A 147 -12.15 2.67 -14.06
C LEU A 147 -11.74 1.19 -14.09
N LYS A 148 -11.86 0.49 -12.96
CA LYS A 148 -11.59 -0.93 -12.85
C LYS A 148 -12.49 -1.70 -13.83
N PRO A 149 -11.92 -2.51 -14.73
CA PRO A 149 -12.73 -3.30 -15.64
C PRO A 149 -13.46 -4.42 -14.91
N THR A 150 -14.75 -4.57 -15.19
CA THR A 150 -15.49 -5.78 -14.84
C THR A 150 -15.09 -6.87 -15.83
N ILE A 151 -14.32 -7.86 -15.36
CA ILE A 151 -13.97 -9.02 -16.19
C ILE A 151 -15.21 -9.92 -16.24
N SER A 152 -16.10 -9.64 -17.18
CA SER A 152 -17.24 -10.49 -17.47
C SER A 152 -16.75 -11.76 -18.17
N ASN A 153 -16.43 -12.79 -17.38
CA ASN A 153 -16.62 -14.12 -17.94
C ASN A 153 -18.15 -14.34 -18.04
N PRO A 154 -18.67 -14.91 -19.14
CA PRO A 154 -20.10 -15.13 -19.32
C PRO A 154 -20.75 -16.06 -18.27
N GLU A 155 -19.94 -16.77 -17.47
CA GLU A 155 -20.37 -17.58 -16.33
C GLU A 155 -20.26 -16.83 -14.97
N ASP A 156 -19.51 -15.72 -14.92
CA ASP A 156 -19.14 -14.99 -13.69
C ASP A 156 -19.82 -13.61 -13.57
N GLU A 157 -20.94 -13.36 -14.26
CA GLU A 157 -21.65 -12.06 -14.31
C GLU A 157 -22.07 -11.49 -12.93
N TYR A 158 -21.93 -12.23 -11.83
CA TYR A 158 -22.51 -11.88 -10.53
C TYR A 158 -21.52 -11.61 -9.39
N MET A 159 -20.20 -11.78 -9.57
CA MET A 159 -19.23 -11.61 -8.47
C MET A 159 -18.19 -10.53 -8.78
N GLU A 160 -18.57 -9.27 -8.51
CA GLU A 160 -17.64 -8.15 -8.53
C GLU A 160 -16.81 -8.15 -7.22
N HIS A 161 -15.53 -8.53 -7.31
CA HIS A 161 -14.63 -8.57 -6.14
C HIS A 161 -14.17 -7.16 -5.74
N PHE A 162 -14.21 -6.85 -4.44
CA PHE A 162 -13.61 -5.65 -3.86
C PHE A 162 -12.66 -6.00 -2.71
N PRO A 163 -11.42 -5.46 -2.71
CA PRO A 163 -10.46 -5.75 -1.66
C PRO A 163 -10.81 -5.05 -0.34
N HIS A 164 -10.16 -5.50 0.73
CA HIS A 164 -10.06 -4.71 1.95
C HIS A 164 -9.16 -3.52 1.72
N LEU A 165 -9.65 -2.33 2.03
CA LEU A 165 -8.86 -1.10 1.99
C LEU A 165 -8.39 -0.79 3.41
N ILE A 166 -7.07 -0.65 3.57
CA ILE A 166 -6.43 -0.18 4.80
C ILE A 166 -5.86 1.20 4.52
N LEU A 167 -6.34 2.20 5.27
CA LEU A 167 -5.81 3.56 5.23
C LEU A 167 -4.66 3.66 6.23
N LEU A 168 -3.45 3.83 5.72
CA LEU A 168 -2.25 3.91 6.53
C LEU A 168 -1.71 5.34 6.50
N HIS A 169 -1.69 5.97 7.66
CA HIS A 169 -1.12 7.29 7.89
C HIS A 169 0.29 7.10 8.42
N ASN A 170 1.25 7.28 7.54
CA ASN A 170 2.65 7.29 7.88
C ASN A 170 3.02 8.67 8.46
N ARG A 171 4.08 8.72 9.29
CA ARG A 171 4.54 9.96 9.96
C ARG A 171 3.46 10.69 10.76
N ALA A 172 2.56 9.91 11.37
CA ALA A 172 1.53 10.45 12.24
C ALA A 172 2.16 11.23 13.40
N GLN A 173 1.63 12.42 13.66
CA GLN A 173 2.10 13.28 14.74
C GLN A 173 1.45 12.85 16.06
N THR A 174 2.06 13.24 17.17
CA THR A 174 1.52 12.96 18.53
C THR A 174 0.08 13.46 18.69
N SER A 175 -0.29 14.55 18.01
CA SER A 175 -1.66 15.10 17.99
C SER A 175 -2.70 14.17 17.35
N ASP A 176 -2.28 13.33 16.41
CA ASP A 176 -3.16 12.48 15.60
C ASP A 176 -3.61 11.25 16.38
N PHE A 177 -2.78 10.82 17.34
CA PHE A 177 -3.11 9.78 18.31
C PHE A 177 -4.12 10.23 19.39
N SER A 178 -4.49 11.52 19.43
CA SER A 178 -5.54 11.97 20.33
C SER A 178 -6.91 11.39 19.92
N PRO A 179 -7.72 10.85 20.84
CA PRO A 179 -9.00 10.22 20.51
C PRO A 179 -9.96 11.11 19.73
N ALA A 180 -9.98 12.41 20.06
CA ALA A 180 -10.83 13.39 19.38
C ALA A 180 -10.43 13.59 17.91
N ASN A 181 -9.12 13.67 17.61
CA ASN A 181 -8.66 13.82 16.23
C ASN A 181 -8.81 12.53 15.46
N PHE A 182 -8.48 11.39 16.06
CA PHE A 182 -8.68 10.08 15.45
C PHE A 182 -10.16 9.85 15.05
N LYS A 183 -11.11 10.19 15.92
CA LYS A 183 -12.55 10.10 15.61
C LYS A 183 -12.97 11.02 14.47
N LYS A 184 -12.42 12.25 14.41
CA LYS A 184 -12.65 13.16 13.28
C LYS A 184 -12.11 12.59 11.97
N MET A 185 -10.91 11.98 12.00
CA MET A 185 -10.31 11.33 10.83
C MET A 185 -11.18 10.18 10.33
N GLN A 186 -11.61 9.29 11.24
CA GLN A 186 -12.53 8.21 10.90
C GLN A 186 -13.82 8.75 10.29
N HIS A 187 -14.48 9.72 10.92
CA HIS A 187 -15.71 10.29 10.38
C HIS A 187 -15.53 10.89 8.97
N MET A 188 -14.44 11.62 8.75
CA MET A 188 -14.11 12.21 7.44
C MET A 188 -13.93 11.12 6.37
N TYR A 189 -13.20 10.05 6.67
CA TYR A 189 -12.99 8.97 5.72
C TYR A 189 -14.28 8.19 5.43
N ASN A 190 -15.16 7.97 6.40
CA ASN A 190 -16.46 7.35 6.13
C ASN A 190 -17.32 8.20 5.21
N LEU A 191 -17.31 9.53 5.38
CA LEU A 191 -18.06 10.41 4.50
C LEU A 191 -17.53 10.33 3.07
N MET A 192 -16.20 10.36 2.90
CA MET A 192 -15.56 10.34 1.58
C MET A 192 -15.69 8.98 0.87
N PHE A 193 -15.51 7.88 1.60
CA PHE A 193 -15.61 6.52 1.08
C PHE A 193 -17.02 5.94 1.17
N SER A 194 -18.03 6.73 1.55
CA SER A 194 -19.43 6.28 1.67
C SER A 194 -20.00 5.64 0.40
N LYS A 195 -19.47 6.04 -0.78
CA LYS A 195 -19.86 5.49 -2.09
C LYS A 195 -18.93 4.41 -2.61
N SER A 196 -17.80 4.17 -1.96
CA SER A 196 -16.86 3.12 -2.33
C SER A 196 -17.44 1.76 -1.96
N LYS A 197 -17.23 0.78 -2.82
CA LYS A 197 -17.57 -0.62 -2.57
C LYS A 197 -16.47 -1.37 -1.83
N CYS A 198 -15.28 -0.77 -1.67
CA CYS A 198 -14.15 -1.38 -0.97
C CYS A 198 -14.47 -1.62 0.51
N HIS A 199 -13.92 -2.72 1.06
CA HIS A 199 -14.17 -3.07 2.45
C HIS A 199 -13.30 -2.23 3.39
N ILE A 200 -13.83 -1.09 3.82
CA ILE A 200 -13.18 -0.17 4.77
C ILE A 200 -13.49 -0.49 6.24
N ASN A 201 -14.54 -1.27 6.51
CA ASN A 201 -15.04 -1.56 7.87
C ASN A 201 -14.77 -3.01 8.30
N SER A 202 -13.66 -3.60 7.86
CA SER A 202 -13.33 -5.00 8.14
C SER A 202 -12.63 -5.23 9.49
N LYS A 203 -12.64 -4.22 10.37
CA LYS A 203 -12.06 -4.27 11.73
C LYS A 203 -10.56 -4.53 11.75
N LEU A 204 -9.85 -4.17 10.68
CA LEU A 204 -8.38 -4.27 10.57
C LEU A 204 -7.66 -3.04 11.15
N GLY A 205 -8.41 -1.98 11.49
CA GLY A 205 -7.88 -0.71 11.98
C GLY A 205 -7.56 -0.67 13.47
N LEU A 206 -6.81 0.35 13.88
CA LEU A 206 -6.31 0.53 15.26
C LEU A 206 -7.43 0.57 16.31
N GLY A 207 -8.59 1.15 15.98
CA GLY A 207 -9.73 1.25 16.87
C GLY A 207 -10.34 -0.10 17.27
N SER A 208 -10.13 -1.15 16.46
CA SER A 208 -10.56 -2.51 16.82
C SER A 208 -9.53 -3.26 17.66
N CYS A 209 -8.26 -2.81 17.66
CA CYS A 209 -7.13 -3.58 18.16
C CYS A 209 -6.82 -3.36 19.65
N HIS A 210 -7.65 -2.58 20.36
CA HIS A 210 -7.40 -2.19 21.76
C HIS A 210 -5.96 -1.70 21.94
N LEU A 211 -5.44 -1.03 20.91
CA LEU A 211 -4.03 -0.73 20.76
C LEU A 211 -3.64 0.51 21.57
N ILE A 212 -4.64 1.37 21.74
CA ILE A 212 -4.56 2.59 22.50
C ILE A 212 -5.68 2.48 23.54
N ASN A 213 -5.32 2.48 24.82
CA ASN A 213 -6.27 2.33 25.93
C ASN A 213 -7.36 3.42 25.97
N CYS A 214 -7.21 4.50 25.22
CA CYS A 214 -8.19 5.58 25.09
C CYS A 214 -8.98 5.56 23.76
N LEU A 215 -8.81 4.54 22.93
CA LEU A 215 -9.64 4.28 21.74
C LEU A 215 -10.42 2.99 21.95
N PHE A 216 -11.55 3.08 22.64
CA PHE A 216 -12.46 1.95 22.75
C PHE A 216 -13.39 1.87 21.54
N PRO A 217 -13.76 0.65 21.11
CA PRO A 217 -14.81 0.44 20.12
C PRO A 217 -16.14 1.15 20.46
N GLU A 218 -16.41 1.36 21.76
CA GLU A 218 -17.63 2.00 22.26
C GLU A 218 -17.64 3.53 22.06
N ASP A 219 -16.46 4.16 22.02
CA ASP A 219 -16.32 5.61 21.81
C ASP A 219 -16.23 5.98 20.32
N CYS A 220 -15.83 5.02 19.48
CA CYS A 220 -15.75 5.15 18.03
C CYS A 220 -17.08 4.75 17.39
N SER A 221 -17.83 5.71 16.85
CA SER A 221 -19.13 5.46 16.21
C SER A 221 -19.02 4.57 14.97
N GLU A 222 -17.89 4.62 14.27
CA GLU A 222 -17.68 3.87 13.02
C GLU A 222 -16.22 3.42 12.92
N LEU A 223 -15.99 2.11 12.98
CA LEU A 223 -14.65 1.50 12.97
C LEU A 223 -14.15 1.27 11.55
N ILE A 224 -13.46 2.25 11.00
CA ILE A 224 -12.70 2.11 9.75
C ILE A 224 -11.36 1.41 10.00
N ASN A 225 -10.87 0.72 8.97
CA ASN A 225 -9.50 0.23 8.80
C ASN A 225 -8.45 1.37 8.68
N LEU A 226 -8.41 2.25 9.67
CA LEU A 226 -7.43 3.34 9.78
C LEU A 226 -6.29 2.92 10.71
N ILE A 227 -5.05 3.13 10.23
CA ILE A 227 -3.83 2.79 10.95
C ILE A 227 -2.89 3.98 10.90
N LEU A 228 -2.42 4.40 12.08
CA LEU A 228 -1.43 5.45 12.26
C LEU A 228 -0.08 4.81 12.59
N ILE A 229 0.95 5.22 11.86
CA ILE A 229 2.34 4.88 12.11
C ILE A 229 3.08 6.17 12.45
N PRO A 230 3.67 6.28 13.66
CA PRO A 230 4.39 7.48 14.06
C PRO A 230 5.68 7.63 13.27
N GLU A 231 6.20 8.87 13.22
CA GLU A 231 7.57 9.09 12.78
C GLU A 231 8.55 8.45 13.77
N TYR A 232 9.52 7.70 13.26
CA TYR A 232 10.50 7.01 14.09
C TYR A 232 11.69 7.93 14.39
N SER A 233 11.99 8.16 15.66
CA SER A 233 13.21 8.84 16.11
C SER A 233 13.68 8.25 17.44
N GLU A 234 14.99 8.02 17.60
CA GLU A 234 15.61 7.45 18.82
C GLU A 234 15.29 8.28 20.07
N GLU A 235 15.18 9.60 19.90
CA GLU A 235 14.86 10.53 20.98
C GLU A 235 13.40 10.42 21.42
N THR A 236 12.53 10.01 20.50
CA THR A 236 11.08 9.95 20.74
C THR A 236 10.67 8.71 21.54
N GLU A 237 11.44 7.62 21.57
CA GLU A 237 11.10 6.43 22.39
C GLU A 237 11.15 6.70 23.90
N VAL A 238 11.93 7.69 24.33
CA VAL A 238 12.12 8.02 25.74
C VAL A 238 11.03 8.98 26.26
N MET A 239 10.34 9.70 25.36
CA MET A 239 9.24 10.60 25.70
C MET A 239 7.85 9.95 25.55
N TYR A 240 6.91 10.41 26.36
CA TYR A 240 5.52 9.99 26.24
C TYR A 240 4.89 10.62 24.98
N ASN A 241 4.69 9.80 23.94
CA ASN A 241 4.13 10.24 22.66
C ASN A 241 2.65 9.83 22.47
N GLY A 242 1.99 9.35 23.53
CA GLY A 242 0.57 8.96 23.46
C GLY A 242 0.25 7.75 22.57
N HIS A 243 1.28 7.02 22.09
CA HIS A 243 1.12 5.80 21.30
C HIS A 243 2.03 4.67 21.80
N SER A 244 1.71 3.42 21.45
CA SER A 244 2.58 2.26 21.70
C SER A 244 3.84 2.30 20.84
N SER A 245 4.87 1.52 21.20
CA SER A 245 6.08 1.42 20.37
C SER A 245 5.79 1.02 18.93
N LEU A 246 6.61 1.50 18.00
CA LEU A 246 6.49 1.23 16.57
C LEU A 246 6.47 -0.28 16.29
N GLU A 247 7.33 -1.04 16.96
CA GLU A 247 7.38 -2.50 16.87
C GLU A 247 6.05 -3.17 17.17
N ASN A 248 5.38 -2.72 18.24
CA ASN A 248 4.09 -3.28 18.65
C ASN A 248 2.98 -2.92 17.66
N LEU A 249 3.02 -1.71 17.09
CA LEU A 249 2.10 -1.29 16.03
C LEU A 249 2.28 -2.15 14.78
N ILE A 250 3.52 -2.31 14.30
CA ILE A 250 3.84 -3.12 13.12
C ILE A 250 3.51 -4.60 13.35
N LYS A 251 3.84 -5.15 14.53
CA LYS A 251 3.55 -6.55 14.87
C LYS A 251 2.05 -6.83 14.83
N LYS A 252 1.23 -5.90 15.34
CA LYS A 252 -0.23 -6.03 15.31
C LYS A 252 -0.81 -5.78 13.92
N LEU A 253 -0.30 -4.80 13.18
CA LEU A 253 -0.63 -4.59 11.76
C LEU A 253 -0.40 -5.89 10.97
N ARG A 254 0.77 -6.49 11.14
CA ARG A 254 1.13 -7.78 10.51
C ARG A 254 0.14 -8.87 10.92
N SER A 255 -0.13 -9.04 12.21
CA SER A 255 -1.10 -10.05 12.67
C SER A 255 -2.50 -9.85 12.08
N ASN A 256 -2.97 -8.61 11.95
CA ASN A 256 -4.28 -8.30 11.37
C ASN A 256 -4.33 -8.62 9.87
N ILE A 257 -3.32 -8.20 9.11
CA ILE A 257 -3.26 -8.47 7.66
C ILE A 257 -3.21 -9.99 7.42
N LEU A 258 -2.42 -10.71 8.20
CA LEU A 258 -2.28 -12.16 8.08
C LEU A 258 -3.54 -12.92 8.52
N GLY A 259 -4.28 -12.37 9.49
CA GLY A 259 -5.55 -12.93 9.98
C GLY A 259 -6.80 -12.46 9.21
N CYS A 260 -6.63 -11.64 8.18
CA CYS A 260 -7.73 -11.08 7.41
C CYS A 260 -8.51 -12.16 6.63
N THR A 261 -9.83 -11.95 6.51
CA THR A 261 -10.69 -12.80 5.67
C THR A 261 -10.37 -12.59 4.20
N LYS A 262 -10.00 -13.66 3.51
CA LYS A 262 -9.68 -13.63 2.08
C LYS A 262 -10.95 -13.92 1.29
N TYR A 263 -11.50 -12.91 0.63
CA TYR A 263 -12.62 -13.11 -0.29
C TYR A 263 -12.12 -13.72 -1.61
N PRO A 264 -12.87 -14.63 -2.22
CA PRO A 264 -12.49 -15.19 -3.50
C PRO A 264 -12.48 -14.10 -4.58
N LEU A 265 -11.39 -14.03 -5.35
CA LEU A 265 -11.22 -13.10 -6.48
C LEU A 265 -12.15 -13.46 -7.65
N THR A 266 -12.40 -14.75 -7.85
CA THR A 266 -13.22 -15.33 -8.92
C THR A 266 -14.14 -16.40 -8.36
N HIS A 267 -15.17 -16.82 -9.09
CA HIS A 267 -16.08 -17.88 -8.66
C HIS A 267 -15.35 -19.21 -8.38
N VAL A 268 -14.29 -19.49 -9.15
CA VAL A 268 -13.41 -20.64 -8.94
C VAL A 268 -12.24 -20.26 -8.03
N GLN A 269 -11.89 -21.16 -7.10
CA GLN A 269 -10.68 -20.98 -6.29
C GLN A 269 -9.42 -21.02 -7.15
N LEU A 270 -8.63 -19.95 -7.10
CA LEU A 270 -7.39 -19.83 -7.84
C LEU A 270 -6.22 -20.44 -7.06
N THR A 271 -5.36 -21.17 -7.76
CA THR A 271 -4.01 -21.50 -7.28
C THR A 271 -3.07 -20.33 -7.55
N GLU A 272 -1.91 -20.28 -6.90
CA GLU A 272 -0.89 -19.25 -7.14
C GLU A 272 -0.48 -19.11 -8.62
N LYS A 273 -0.37 -20.24 -9.33
CA LYS A 273 -0.07 -20.26 -10.78
C LYS A 273 -1.23 -19.70 -11.61
N ASN A 274 -2.45 -20.11 -11.29
CA ASN A 274 -3.64 -19.62 -11.99
C ASN A 274 -3.91 -18.15 -11.69
N TRP A 275 -3.57 -17.69 -10.48
CA TRP A 275 -3.63 -16.28 -10.10
C TRP A 275 -2.68 -15.43 -10.96
N LEU A 276 -1.47 -15.91 -11.25
CA LEU A 276 -0.56 -15.20 -12.15
C LEU A 276 -1.12 -15.10 -13.58
N ILE A 277 -1.72 -16.17 -14.10
CA ILE A 277 -2.39 -16.17 -15.41
C ILE A 277 -3.59 -15.21 -15.40
N TYR A 278 -4.34 -15.17 -14.31
CA TYR A 278 -5.43 -14.22 -14.11
C TYR A 278 -4.92 -12.78 -14.11
N CYS A 279 -3.81 -12.48 -13.42
CA CYS A 279 -3.18 -11.16 -13.43
C CYS A 279 -2.83 -10.70 -14.86
N THR A 280 -2.25 -11.57 -15.68
CA THR A 280 -1.96 -11.25 -17.09
C THR A 280 -3.22 -10.87 -17.86
N LYS A 281 -4.31 -11.64 -17.69
CA LYS A 281 -5.60 -11.34 -18.35
C LYS A 281 -6.19 -10.00 -17.89
N VAL A 282 -6.14 -9.73 -16.59
CA VAL A 282 -6.61 -8.46 -16.00
C VAL A 282 -5.83 -7.30 -16.60
N TRP A 283 -4.50 -7.41 -16.64
CA TRP A 283 -3.63 -6.36 -17.17
C TRP A 283 -3.86 -6.10 -18.66
N ASP A 284 -4.03 -7.15 -19.47
CA ASP A 284 -4.37 -7.02 -20.88
C ASP A 284 -5.72 -6.34 -21.09
N HIS A 285 -6.70 -6.60 -20.21
CA HIS A 285 -8.01 -5.96 -20.26
C HIS A 285 -7.92 -4.48 -19.87
N ILE A 286 -7.12 -4.13 -18.86
CA ILE A 286 -6.88 -2.73 -18.46
C ILE A 286 -6.24 -1.96 -19.62
N LYS A 287 -5.21 -2.53 -20.27
CA LYS A 287 -4.53 -1.91 -21.41
C LYS A 287 -5.44 -1.68 -22.62
N LYS A 288 -6.38 -2.58 -22.87
CA LYS A 288 -7.32 -2.49 -23.99
C LYS A 288 -8.60 -1.72 -23.64
N SER A 289 -8.74 -1.29 -22.39
CA SER A 289 -9.97 -0.63 -21.92
C SER A 289 -10.08 0.77 -22.48
N ASN A 290 -11.20 1.05 -23.15
CA ASN A 290 -11.52 2.38 -23.65
C ASN A 290 -11.80 3.38 -22.53
N PHE A 291 -12.12 2.92 -21.31
CA PHE A 291 -12.46 3.81 -20.19
C PHE A 291 -11.30 4.73 -19.82
N PHE A 292 -10.06 4.26 -19.86
CA PHE A 292 -8.89 5.10 -19.57
C PHE A 292 -8.67 6.15 -20.66
N VAL A 293 -8.93 5.80 -21.92
CA VAL A 293 -8.83 6.73 -23.06
C VAL A 293 -9.92 7.79 -23.01
N GLU A 294 -11.14 7.43 -22.61
CA GLU A 294 -12.24 8.38 -22.41
C GLU A 294 -12.00 9.29 -21.20
N TYR A 295 -11.49 8.73 -20.10
CA TYR A 295 -11.14 9.50 -18.92
C TYR A 295 -10.06 10.54 -19.23
N ASP A 296 -9.03 10.17 -19.98
CA ASP A 296 -7.97 11.11 -20.37
C ASP A 296 -8.49 12.29 -21.19
N LYS A 297 -9.43 12.07 -22.12
CA LYS A 297 -10.05 13.16 -22.89
C LYS A 297 -10.85 14.14 -22.03
N LEU A 298 -11.23 13.73 -20.83
CA LEU A 298 -11.97 14.55 -19.86
C LEU A 298 -11.04 15.20 -18.82
N LEU A 299 -9.77 14.81 -18.78
CA LEU A 299 -8.79 15.49 -17.94
C LEU A 299 -8.54 16.90 -18.50
N PRO A 300 -8.54 17.93 -17.63
CA PRO A 300 -8.43 19.33 -18.02
C PRO A 300 -7.04 19.70 -18.55
#